data_AF-A0A954UZ38-F1
#
_entry.id   AF-A0A954UZ38-F1
#
_cell.length_a   1.000
_cell.length_b   1.000
_cell.length_c   1.000
_cell.angle_alpha   90.00
_cell.angle_beta   90.00
_cell.angle_gamma   90.00
#
_symmetry.space_group_name_H-M   'P 1'
#
loop_
_entity.id
_entity.type
_entity.pdbx_description
1 polymer ?
#
loop_
_entity_poly.entity_id
_entity_poly.type
_entity_poly.pdbx_seq_one_letter_code
_entity_poly.pdbx_strand_id
1 'polypeptide(L)'
;VIQAGSAVTVDLVTAPTGEPRQPASLGSFEGGAILPGVPMMLRLLGKGADLLPEIDAAELLGLPPLPGKNTESAMICGAASALVGGVLHLVERYRQQYGQAIPIIISGGDGMRLRSYVPAPLIVKDHLVHRGLLRLAELIT
;
A
#
# COMPACT_ATOMS: atom_id res chain seq x y z
N VAL A 1 3.84 -7.35 0.04
CA VAL A 1 4.08 -6.31 -0.99
C VAL A 1 2.96 -5.30 -0.88
N ILE A 2 3.27 -4.02 -0.80
CA ILE A 2 2.31 -2.93 -0.75
C ILE A 2 2.41 -2.16 -2.06
N GLN A 3 1.33 -2.10 -2.84
CA GLN A 3 1.21 -1.20 -3.99
C GLN A 3 0.26 -0.08 -3.63
N ALA A 4 0.77 1.14 -3.54
CA ALA A 4 0.00 2.30 -3.09
C ALA A 4 -0.30 3.29 -4.23
N GLY A 5 -1.58 3.60 -4.42
CA GLY A 5 -2.08 4.63 -5.32
C GLY A 5 -3.58 4.86 -5.10
N SER A 6 -4.33 5.11 -6.17
CA SER A 6 -5.79 5.29 -6.12
C SER A 6 -6.53 4.16 -5.40
N ALA A 7 -6.01 2.94 -5.49
CA ALA A 7 -6.28 1.83 -4.59
C ALA A 7 -4.95 1.37 -3.99
N VAL A 8 -5.01 0.73 -2.83
CA VAL A 8 -3.86 0.15 -2.15
C VAL A 8 -4.04 -1.34 -2.03
N THR A 9 -3.06 -2.13 -2.48
CA THR A 9 -3.02 -3.58 -2.22
C THR A 9 -1.99 -3.88 -1.15
N VAL A 10 -2.29 -4.85 -0.29
CA VAL A 10 -1.35 -5.43 0.66
C VAL A 10 -1.37 -6.94 0.43
N ASP A 11 -0.36 -7.40 -0.28
CA ASP A 11 -0.29 -8.74 -0.88
C ASP A 11 0.76 -9.59 -0.17
N LEU A 12 0.44 -10.86 0.10
CA LEU A 12 1.42 -11.84 0.53
C LEU A 12 2.02 -12.52 -0.71
N VAL A 13 3.35 -12.52 -0.79
CA VAL A 13 4.09 -13.13 -1.89
C VAL A 13 5.23 -13.94 -1.28
N THR A 14 5.33 -15.20 -1.67
CA THR A 14 6.45 -16.06 -1.29
C THR A 14 7.59 -15.86 -2.27
N ALA A 15 8.82 -15.80 -1.75
CA ALA A 15 9.99 -15.77 -2.60
C ALA A 15 10.23 -17.16 -3.21
N PRO A 16 10.79 -17.23 -4.43
CA PRO A 16 11.32 -18.47 -4.96
C PRO A 16 12.28 -19.12 -3.95
N THR A 17 12.15 -20.42 -3.71
CA THR A 17 13.06 -21.17 -2.82
C THR A 17 13.84 -22.21 -3.62
N GLY A 18 15.12 -22.38 -3.33
CA GLY A 18 15.95 -23.39 -3.98
C GLY A 18 17.43 -23.08 -3.85
N GLU A 19 18.24 -24.11 -3.70
CA GLU A 19 19.69 -24.00 -3.82
C GLU A 19 20.11 -23.94 -5.30
N PRO A 20 21.31 -23.42 -5.64
CA PRO A 20 21.82 -23.36 -7.02
C PRO A 20 21.82 -24.69 -7.80
N ARG A 21 21.54 -25.83 -7.13
CA ARG A 21 21.59 -27.19 -7.67
C ARG A 21 20.28 -27.98 -7.55
N GLN A 22 19.17 -27.36 -7.16
CA GLN A 22 17.82 -27.96 -7.22
C GLN A 22 16.88 -27.09 -8.05
N PRO A 23 15.84 -27.65 -8.67
CA PRO A 23 14.84 -26.84 -9.35
C PRO A 23 14.19 -25.90 -8.33
N ALA A 24 14.47 -24.61 -8.46
CA ALA A 24 13.92 -23.59 -7.58
C ALA A 24 12.39 -23.60 -7.70
N SER A 25 11.69 -23.67 -6.57
CA SER A 25 10.27 -23.36 -6.53
C SER A 25 10.10 -21.92 -7.01
N LEU A 26 9.10 -21.69 -7.86
CA LEU A 26 8.73 -20.35 -8.27
C LEU A 26 8.10 -19.64 -7.06
N GLY A 27 8.40 -18.35 -6.90
CA GLY A 27 7.67 -17.53 -5.94
C GLY A 27 6.19 -17.45 -6.35
N SER A 28 5.29 -17.45 -5.37
CA SER A 28 3.84 -17.45 -5.61
C SER A 28 3.16 -16.27 -4.92
N PHE A 29 2.08 -15.80 -5.56
CA PHE A 29 1.14 -14.86 -4.95
C PHE A 29 0.15 -15.66 -4.10
N GLU A 30 0.10 -15.36 -2.80
CA GLU A 30 -0.69 -16.11 -1.81
C GLU A 30 -2.03 -15.41 -1.49
N GLY A 31 -2.37 -14.36 -2.23
CA GLY A 31 -3.53 -13.51 -1.95
C GLY A 31 -3.15 -12.20 -1.26
N GLY A 32 -4.17 -11.38 -0.98
CA GLY A 32 -3.98 -10.04 -0.48
C GLY A 32 -5.28 -9.37 -0.02
N ALA A 33 -5.16 -8.11 0.35
CA ALA A 33 -6.28 -7.24 0.66
C ALA A 33 -6.22 -5.96 -0.19
N ILE A 34 -7.39 -5.41 -0.52
CA ILE A 34 -7.53 -4.17 -1.28
C ILE A 34 -8.19 -3.12 -0.40
N LEU A 35 -7.59 -1.94 -0.33
CA LEU A 35 -8.10 -0.76 0.35
C LEU A 35 -8.30 0.37 -0.66
N PRO A 36 -9.27 1.28 -0.46
CA PRO A 36 -9.32 2.51 -1.23
C PRO A 36 -8.11 3.40 -0.89
N GLY A 37 -7.57 4.08 -1.90
CA GLY A 37 -6.60 5.16 -1.69
C GLY A 37 -7.26 6.41 -1.12
N VAL A 38 -6.46 7.35 -0.63
CA VAL A 38 -6.98 8.59 -0.01
C VAL A 38 -7.89 9.40 -0.95
N PRO A 39 -7.51 9.67 -2.22
CA PRO A 39 -8.38 10.41 -3.13
C PRO A 39 -9.73 9.70 -3.36
N MET A 40 -9.71 8.36 -3.42
CA MET A 40 -10.92 7.56 -3.58
C MET A 40 -11.83 7.69 -2.34
N MET A 41 -11.28 7.56 -1.13
CA MET A 41 -12.05 7.69 0.11
C MET A 41 -12.72 9.07 0.22
N LEU A 42 -11.99 10.15 -0.06
CA LEU A 42 -12.53 11.50 0.02
C LEU A 42 -13.65 11.75 -0.98
N ARG A 43 -13.48 11.26 -2.22
CA ARG A 43 -14.53 11.29 -3.24
C ARG A 43 -15.76 10.49 -2.82
N LEU A 44 -15.58 9.31 -2.24
CA LEU A 44 -16.69 8.49 -1.75
C LEU A 44 -17.46 9.18 -0.62
N LEU A 45 -16.75 9.83 0.31
CA LEU A 45 -17.39 10.59 1.39
C LEU A 45 -18.19 11.78 0.86
N GLY A 46 -17.62 12.60 -0.03
CA GLY A 46 -18.32 13.75 -0.60
C GLY A 46 -19.54 13.38 -1.45
N LYS A 47 -19.54 12.19 -2.06
CA LYS A 47 -20.68 11.68 -2.84
C LYS A 47 -21.72 10.94 -2.01
N GLY A 48 -21.30 10.32 -0.92
CA GLY A 48 -22.10 9.39 -0.15
C GLY A 48 -22.79 9.98 1.08
N ALA A 49 -22.50 11.23 1.44
CA ALA A 49 -23.06 11.88 2.62
C ALA A 49 -23.52 13.31 2.31
N ASP A 50 -24.72 13.67 2.78
CA ASP A 50 -25.46 14.88 2.37
C ASP A 50 -24.72 16.21 2.55
N LEU A 51 -23.86 16.32 3.58
CA LEU A 51 -23.20 17.57 3.98
C LEU A 51 -21.68 17.55 3.83
N LEU A 52 -21.11 16.51 3.21
CA LEU A 52 -19.67 16.42 3.00
C LEU A 52 -19.31 16.97 1.60
N PRO A 53 -18.36 17.92 1.50
CA PRO A 53 -17.93 18.43 0.20
C PRO A 53 -17.17 17.38 -0.59
N GLU A 54 -17.21 17.45 -1.92
CA GLU A 54 -16.26 16.74 -2.76
C GLU A 54 -14.87 17.39 -2.63
N ILE A 55 -13.88 16.61 -2.19
CA ILE A 55 -12.50 17.07 -2.02
C ILE A 55 -11.62 16.37 -3.05
N ASP A 56 -10.95 17.14 -3.90
CA ASP A 56 -9.85 16.65 -4.71
C ASP A 56 -8.55 16.75 -3.92
N ALA A 57 -7.98 15.60 -3.55
CA ALA A 57 -6.81 15.53 -2.69
C ALA A 57 -5.60 14.91 -3.42
N ALA A 58 -5.45 15.26 -4.70
CA ALA A 58 -4.33 14.84 -5.53
C ALA A 58 -2.95 15.08 -4.86
N GLU A 59 -2.82 16.08 -3.98
CA GLU A 59 -1.52 16.57 -3.48
C GLU A 59 -1.26 16.44 -1.97
N LEU A 60 -1.94 15.54 -1.26
CA LEU A 60 -1.66 15.34 0.17
C LEU A 60 -0.29 14.67 0.43
N LEU A 61 0.79 15.42 0.64
CA LEU A 61 2.14 14.85 0.76
C LEU A 61 2.44 14.09 2.08
N GLY A 62 1.51 13.99 3.04
CA GLY A 62 1.71 13.30 4.31
C GLY A 62 0.46 13.22 5.20
N LEU A 63 0.64 12.76 6.45
CA LEU A 63 -0.46 12.81 7.42
C LEU A 63 -0.73 14.27 7.84
N PRO A 64 -1.99 14.71 7.78
CA PRO A 64 -2.39 16.03 8.28
C PRO A 64 -2.27 16.10 9.81
N PRO A 65 -2.15 17.31 10.38
CA PRO A 65 -2.20 17.50 11.83
C PRO A 65 -3.57 17.13 12.39
N LEU A 66 -3.57 16.59 13.63
CA LEU A 66 -4.78 16.18 14.34
C LEU A 66 -5.06 17.10 15.55
N PRO A 67 -6.34 17.34 15.92
CA PRO A 67 -7.53 16.98 15.17
C PRO A 67 -7.81 17.98 14.03
N GLY A 68 -8.50 17.53 12.98
CA GLY A 68 -9.06 18.43 11.97
C GLY A 68 -9.96 19.49 12.60
N LYS A 69 -9.89 20.73 12.10
CA LYS A 69 -10.56 21.91 12.68
C LYS A 69 -11.77 22.40 11.87
N ASN A 70 -12.04 21.75 10.75
CA ASN A 70 -13.21 21.94 9.91
C ASN A 70 -13.54 20.62 9.20
N THR A 71 -14.68 20.57 8.51
CA THR A 71 -15.16 19.35 7.83
C THR A 71 -14.14 18.78 6.86
N GLU A 72 -13.55 19.62 6.00
CA GLU A 72 -12.56 19.18 5.01
C GLU A 72 -11.31 18.57 5.65
N SER A 73 -10.72 19.28 6.61
CA SER A 73 -9.55 18.78 7.33
C SER A 73 -9.87 17.52 8.14
N ALA A 74 -11.07 17.40 8.71
CA ALA A 74 -11.50 16.19 9.40
C ALA A 74 -11.63 14.99 8.44
N MET A 75 -12.19 15.20 7.25
CA MET A 75 -12.25 14.17 6.20
C MET A 75 -10.86 13.73 5.76
N ILE A 76 -9.96 14.68 5.50
CA ILE A 76 -8.56 14.43 5.13
C ILE A 76 -7.83 13.64 6.23
N CYS A 77 -8.01 14.04 7.51
CA CYS A 77 -7.47 13.33 8.67
C CYS A 77 -7.98 11.89 8.75
N GLY A 78 -9.29 11.70 8.59
CA GLY A 78 -9.91 10.38 8.63
C GLY A 78 -9.41 9.47 7.52
N ALA A 79 -9.41 9.94 6.26
CA ALA A 79 -8.97 9.17 5.11
C ALA A 79 -7.47 8.79 5.19
N ALA A 80 -6.61 9.74 5.57
CA ALA A 80 -5.19 9.49 5.72
C ALA A 80 -4.90 8.49 6.87
N SER A 81 -5.60 8.63 8.00
CA SER A 81 -5.50 7.72 9.13
C SER A 81 -6.02 6.32 8.79
N ALA A 82 -7.11 6.22 8.04
CA ALA A 82 -7.67 4.95 7.59
C ALA A 82 -6.71 4.21 6.67
N LEU A 83 -6.04 4.91 5.75
CA LEU A 83 -5.02 4.31 4.89
C LEU A 83 -3.84 3.76 5.71
N VAL A 84 -3.21 4.60 6.55
CA VAL A 84 -2.06 4.19 7.36
C VAL A 84 -2.44 3.07 8.31
N GLY A 85 -3.53 3.24 9.07
CA GLY A 85 -4.01 2.25 10.03
C GLY A 85 -4.41 0.92 9.38
N GLY A 86 -5.10 0.97 8.24
CA GLY A 86 -5.49 -0.23 7.49
C GLY A 86 -4.29 -1.02 6.99
N VAL A 87 -3.29 -0.34 6.40
CA VAL A 87 -2.04 -0.98 5.96
C VAL A 87 -1.27 -1.59 7.13
N LEU A 88 -1.09 -0.84 8.22
CA LEU A 88 -0.37 -1.33 9.41
C LEU A 88 -1.09 -2.51 10.07
N HIS A 89 -2.42 -2.45 10.15
CA HIS A 89 -3.22 -3.56 10.67
C HIS A 89 -3.01 -4.84 9.84
N LEU A 90 -3.05 -4.74 8.51
CA LEU A 90 -2.83 -5.89 7.62
C LEU A 90 -1.41 -6.43 7.73
N VAL A 91 -0.40 -5.55 7.75
CA VAL A 91 1.00 -5.94 7.97
C VAL A 91 1.16 -6.71 9.27
N GLU A 92 0.58 -6.21 10.37
CA GLU A 92 0.65 -6.86 11.66
C GLU A 92 -0.04 -8.23 11.65
N ARG A 93 -1.22 -8.34 11.02
CA ARG A 93 -1.91 -9.63 10.86
C ARG A 93 -1.05 -10.64 10.10
N TYR A 94 -0.41 -10.23 9.01
CA TYR A 94 0.52 -11.10 8.28
C TYR A 94 1.71 -11.51 9.14
N ARG A 95 2.29 -10.60 9.92
CA ARG A 95 3.43 -10.91 10.79
C ARG A 95 3.08 -11.82 11.95
N GLN A 96 1.86 -11.71 12.50
CA GLN A 96 1.36 -12.63 13.53
C GLN A 96 1.21 -14.05 12.98
N GLN A 97 0.78 -14.18 11.72
CA GLN A 97 0.52 -15.48 11.11
C GLN A 97 1.78 -16.13 10.50
N TYR A 98 2.69 -15.33 9.92
CA TYR A 98 3.80 -15.84 9.10
C TYR A 98 5.18 -15.45 9.66
N GLY A 99 5.26 -14.60 10.68
CA GLY A 99 6.49 -14.23 11.37
C GLY A 99 6.89 -12.76 11.24
N GLN A 100 7.52 -12.22 12.30
CA GLN A 100 7.89 -10.80 12.41
C GLN A 100 9.04 -10.38 11.48
N ALA A 101 9.86 -11.34 11.03
CA ALA A 101 11.00 -11.08 10.15
C ALA A 101 10.63 -10.88 8.68
N ILE A 102 9.34 -11.02 8.32
CA ILE A 102 8.90 -10.89 6.93
C ILE A 102 9.18 -9.47 6.42
N PRO A 103 9.92 -9.34 5.30
CA PRO A 103 10.20 -8.06 4.69
C PRO A 103 8.96 -7.47 4.04
N ILE A 104 8.83 -6.16 4.19
CA ILE A 104 7.81 -5.37 3.53
C ILE A 104 8.43 -4.71 2.32
N ILE A 105 7.83 -4.92 1.15
CA ILE A 105 8.18 -4.19 -0.07
C ILE A 105 7.09 -3.18 -0.32
N ILE A 106 7.44 -1.91 -0.51
CA ILE A 106 6.50 -0.85 -0.87
C ILE A 106 6.84 -0.22 -2.22
N SER A 107 5.81 0.08 -2.99
CA SER A 107 5.85 0.67 -4.33
C SER A 107 4.57 1.49 -4.58
N GLY A 108 4.52 2.18 -5.72
CA GLY A 108 3.37 2.98 -6.16
C GLY A 108 3.48 4.46 -5.76
N GLY A 109 2.67 5.31 -6.40
CA GLY A 109 2.74 6.77 -6.27
C GLY A 109 2.47 7.28 -4.85
N ASP A 110 1.61 6.59 -4.10
CA ASP A 110 1.33 6.92 -2.70
C ASP A 110 2.27 6.19 -1.71
N GLY A 111 3.23 5.41 -2.22
CA GLY A 111 4.19 4.66 -1.38
C GLY A 111 5.02 5.57 -0.48
N MET A 112 5.30 6.81 -0.94
CA MET A 112 5.99 7.83 -0.15
C MET A 112 5.24 8.22 1.12
N ARG A 113 3.90 8.27 1.07
CA ARG A 113 3.06 8.63 2.23
C ARG A 113 3.12 7.56 3.32
N LEU A 114 3.23 6.30 2.92
CA LEU A 114 3.21 5.15 3.83
C LEU A 114 4.59 4.82 4.39
N ARG A 115 5.66 5.08 3.64
CA ARG A 115 7.04 4.67 3.99
C ARG A 115 7.44 5.04 5.42
N SER A 116 7.10 6.23 5.88
CA SER A 116 7.49 6.74 7.21
C SER A 116 6.77 6.04 8.36
N TYR A 117 5.68 5.32 8.09
CA TYR A 117 4.84 4.68 9.11
C TYR A 117 5.01 3.16 9.14
N VAL A 118 5.46 2.57 8.03
CA VAL A 118 5.61 1.11 7.89
C VAL A 118 6.88 0.63 8.63
N PRO A 119 6.77 -0.41 9.49
CA PRO A 119 7.91 -0.90 10.28
C PRO A 119 8.96 -1.63 9.43
N ALA A 120 10.19 -1.67 9.93
CA ALA A 120 11.26 -2.50 9.35
C ALA A 120 10.98 -4.01 9.53
N PRO A 121 11.57 -4.91 8.71
CA PRO A 121 12.41 -4.60 7.55
C PRO A 121 11.59 -4.11 6.35
N LEU A 122 11.92 -2.91 5.85
CA LEU A 122 11.21 -2.21 4.77
C LEU A 122 12.14 -1.99 3.57
N ILE A 123 11.65 -2.34 2.38
CA ILE A 123 12.32 -2.16 1.11
C ILE A 123 11.43 -1.31 0.22
N VAL A 124 11.92 -0.13 -0.17
CA VAL A 124 11.25 0.71 -1.16
C VAL A 124 11.71 0.27 -2.56
N LYS A 125 10.76 -0.02 -3.43
CA LYS A 125 11.01 -0.39 -4.84
C LYS A 125 10.14 0.45 -5.74
N ASP A 126 10.68 1.58 -6.19
CA ASP A 126 10.00 2.42 -7.16
C ASP A 126 9.74 1.65 -8.46
N HIS A 127 8.58 1.94 -9.07
CA HIS A 127 8.17 1.37 -10.35
C HIS A 127 8.18 -0.17 -10.39
N LEU A 128 7.86 -0.85 -9.27
CA LEU A 128 7.95 -2.32 -9.17
C LEU A 128 7.27 -3.06 -10.33
N VAL A 129 6.06 -2.63 -10.70
CA VAL A 129 5.30 -3.21 -11.82
C VAL A 129 6.03 -3.01 -13.16
N HIS A 130 6.51 -1.79 -13.44
CA HIS A 130 7.25 -1.51 -14.68
C HIS A 130 8.53 -2.35 -14.76
N ARG A 131 9.25 -2.53 -13.64
CA ARG A 131 10.44 -3.38 -13.58
C ARG A 131 10.09 -4.85 -13.84
N GLY A 132 8.94 -5.32 -13.34
CA GLY A 132 8.42 -6.65 -13.65
C GLY A 132 8.11 -6.82 -15.15
N LEU A 133 7.45 -5.84 -15.77
CA LEU A 133 7.17 -5.85 -17.21
C LEU A 133 8.44 -5.84 -18.06
N LEU A 134 9.43 -5.01 -17.70
CA LEU A 134 10.73 -5.00 -18.37
C LEU A 134 11.41 -6.36 -18.29
N ARG A 135 11.39 -6.99 -17.10
CA ARG A 135 11.98 -8.31 -16.90
C ARG A 135 11.27 -9.40 -17.71
N LEU A 136 9.95 -9.32 -17.86
CA LEU A 136 9.20 -10.24 -18.72
C LEU A 136 9.58 -10.05 -20.20
N ALA A 137 9.73 -8.81 -20.66
CA ALA A 137 10.15 -8.51 -22.02
C ALA A 137 11.54 -9.07 -22.36
N GLU A 138 12.48 -9.00 -21.40
CA GLU A 138 13.82 -9.59 -21.50
C GLU A 138 13.82 -11.13 -21.57
N LEU A 139 12.78 -11.81 -21.05
CA LEU A 139 12.70 -13.27 -21.06
C LEU A 139 12.11 -13.83 -22.35
N ILE A 140 11.42 -13.00 -23.13
CA ILE A 140 10.75 -13.38 -24.39
C ILE A 140 11.49 -12.88 -25.64
N THR A 141 12.63 -12.20 -25.48
CA THR A 141 13.50 -11.70 -26.56
C THR A 141 14.82 -12.45 -26.54
#